data_AF-A0A1F8A5Y1-F1
#
_entry.id   AF-A0A1F8A5Y1-F1
#
_cell.length_a   1.000
_cell.length_b   1.000
_cell.length_c   1.000
_cell.angle_alpha   90.00
_cell.angle_beta   90.00
_cell.angle_gamma   90.00
#
_symmetry.space_group_name_H-M   'P 1'
#
loop_
_entity.id
_entity.type
_entity.pdbx_description
1 polymer ?
#
loop_
_entity_poly.entity_id
_entity_poly.type
_entity_poly.pdbx_seq_one_letter_code
_entity_poly.pdbx_strand_id
1 'polypeptide(L)'
;MYLRSIIAATLATSVIAQTQDAPEITASFKEHVYEAKLPKNPFFEKGSLVGNIDGSIRAQSAADGKGVDFTVSFSNLPEEGGPFLYHIHNAAVPSDGNCTATLSHLDPFNRGEKPPCNPSAAQTCQIGDLSGKHGKVTQDPFEEEYNDPFVSLSANDEQFIGNKSIVLHFGNRTRITCANFVKEGVADTGL
;
A
#
# COMPACT_ATOMS: atom_id res chain seq x y z
N MET A 1 24.44 56.68 30.83
CA MET A 1 23.37 56.61 29.81
C MET A 1 23.30 55.15 29.36
N TYR A 2 22.13 54.52 29.53
CA TYR A 2 21.95 53.06 29.47
C TYR A 2 22.14 52.44 28.08
N LEU A 3 22.73 51.24 28.12
CA LEU A 3 22.99 50.28 27.05
C LEU A 3 21.68 49.81 26.37
N ARG A 4 21.70 49.58 25.05
CA ARG A 4 20.70 48.74 24.37
C ARG A 4 21.38 47.84 23.34
N SER A 5 21.78 46.65 23.80
CA SER A 5 22.10 45.52 22.92
C SER A 5 20.80 44.99 22.32
N ILE A 6 20.70 45.00 21.00
CA ILE A 6 19.57 44.40 20.26
C ILE A 6 19.98 42.97 19.91
N ILE A 7 19.45 42.00 20.64
CA ILE A 7 19.57 40.58 20.30
C ILE A 7 18.43 40.28 19.33
N ALA A 8 18.76 40.04 18.05
CA ALA A 8 17.81 39.55 17.07
C ALA A 8 17.65 38.03 17.24
N ALA A 9 16.52 37.59 17.78
CA ALA A 9 16.17 36.18 17.86
C ALA A 9 15.61 35.71 16.52
N THR A 10 16.36 34.89 15.79
CA THR A 10 15.85 34.16 14.61
C THR A 10 14.99 32.99 15.07
N LEU A 11 13.67 33.10 14.92
CA LEU A 11 12.73 32.00 15.12
C LEU A 11 12.86 31.01 13.95
N ALA A 12 13.47 29.85 14.20
CA ALA A 12 13.41 28.72 13.28
C ALA A 12 12.02 28.06 13.41
N THR A 13 11.12 28.32 12.47
CA THR A 13 9.85 27.60 12.37
C THR A 13 10.11 26.22 11.76
N SER A 14 10.10 25.18 12.59
CA SER A 14 10.05 23.80 12.11
C SER A 14 8.70 23.57 11.43
N VAL A 15 8.71 23.35 10.12
CA VAL A 15 7.51 22.93 9.37
C VAL A 15 7.25 21.47 9.74
N ILE A 16 6.31 21.23 10.66
CA ILE A 16 5.78 19.89 10.90
C ILE A 16 4.83 19.60 9.73
N ALA A 17 5.11 18.56 8.94
CA ALA A 17 4.18 18.10 7.92
C ALA A 17 2.84 17.76 8.59
N GLN A 18 1.78 18.51 8.29
CA GLN A 18 0.46 18.24 8.83
C GLN A 18 -0.14 17.02 8.14
N THR A 19 -0.79 16.15 8.93
CA THR A 19 -1.60 15.04 8.43
C THR A 19 -2.84 15.60 7.74
N GLN A 20 -3.23 15.03 6.59
CA GLN A 20 -4.45 15.43 5.89
C GLN A 20 -5.31 14.22 5.51
N ASP A 21 -6.61 14.42 5.41
CA ASP A 21 -7.52 13.40 4.90
C ASP A 21 -7.22 13.15 3.41
N ALA A 22 -7.24 11.89 3.01
CA ALA A 22 -7.08 11.49 1.62
C ALA A 22 -8.29 11.96 0.80
N PRO A 23 -8.08 12.72 -0.30
CA PRO A 23 -9.17 13.04 -1.20
C PRO A 23 -9.60 11.80 -2.00
N GLU A 24 -10.90 11.67 -2.21
CA GLU A 24 -11.46 10.67 -3.12
C GLU A 24 -11.07 10.97 -4.58
N ILE A 25 -10.84 9.91 -5.34
CA ILE A 25 -10.71 9.97 -6.79
C ILE A 25 -12.10 10.14 -7.37
N THR A 26 -12.35 11.30 -7.97
CA THR A 26 -13.68 11.67 -8.50
C THR A 26 -13.78 11.59 -10.02
N ALA A 27 -12.64 11.46 -10.71
CA ALA A 27 -12.60 11.26 -12.15
C ALA A 27 -11.25 10.65 -12.62
N SER A 28 -11.25 9.38 -12.99
CA SER A 28 -10.18 8.73 -13.75
C SER A 28 -10.62 8.50 -15.19
N PHE A 29 -10.17 9.35 -16.11
CA PHE A 29 -10.63 9.36 -17.51
C PHE A 29 -9.99 8.28 -18.41
N LYS A 30 -9.31 7.30 -17.83
CA LYS A 30 -8.64 6.22 -18.57
C LYS A 30 -8.84 4.89 -17.85
N GLU A 31 -9.30 3.90 -18.59
CA GLU A 31 -9.28 2.51 -18.15
C GLU A 31 -7.83 2.04 -18.04
N HIS A 32 -7.36 1.89 -16.81
CA HIS A 32 -6.09 1.26 -16.51
C HIS A 32 -6.34 -0.03 -15.75
N VAL A 33 -5.48 -1.01 -16.01
CA VAL A 33 -5.43 -2.25 -15.23
C VAL A 33 -3.99 -2.55 -14.88
N TYR A 34 -3.77 -2.87 -13.61
CA TYR A 34 -2.50 -3.34 -13.09
C TYR A 34 -2.74 -4.64 -12.31
N GLU A 35 -1.79 -5.57 -12.37
CA GLU A 35 -1.82 -6.78 -11.58
C GLU A 35 -0.49 -6.94 -10.83
N ALA A 36 -0.57 -7.27 -9.55
CA ALA A 36 0.55 -7.68 -8.73
C ALA A 36 0.44 -9.17 -8.44
N LYS A 37 1.20 -9.97 -9.20
CA LYS A 37 1.24 -11.43 -9.08
C LYS A 37 2.36 -11.87 -8.14
N LEU A 38 2.01 -12.64 -7.12
CA LEU A 38 2.98 -13.11 -6.14
C LEU A 38 3.99 -14.08 -6.78
N PRO A 39 5.30 -13.96 -6.45
CA PRO A 39 6.34 -14.79 -7.03
C PRO A 39 6.29 -16.22 -6.45
N LYS A 40 6.76 -17.21 -7.23
CA LYS A 40 6.87 -18.59 -6.74
C LYS A 40 7.99 -18.78 -5.71
N ASN A 41 9.07 -18.00 -5.86
CA ASN A 41 10.21 -18.08 -4.96
C ASN A 41 9.87 -17.35 -3.65
N PRO A 42 10.07 -17.99 -2.47
CA PRO A 42 9.75 -17.37 -1.20
C PRO A 42 10.74 -16.25 -0.86
N PHE A 43 10.20 -15.16 -0.31
CA PHE A 43 10.99 -14.18 0.44
C PHE A 43 11.16 -14.61 1.90
N PHE A 44 10.10 -15.18 2.49
CA PHE A 44 10.09 -15.68 3.86
C PHE A 44 10.11 -17.20 3.88
N GLU A 45 11.17 -17.78 4.46
CA GLU A 45 11.43 -19.22 4.44
C GLU A 45 11.34 -19.89 5.83
N LYS A 46 10.73 -19.22 6.80
CA LYS A 46 10.61 -19.73 8.19
C LYS A 46 9.20 -20.21 8.47
N GLY A 47 9.05 -21.07 9.48
CA GLY A 47 7.73 -21.51 9.97
C GLY A 47 7.09 -22.61 9.13
N SER A 48 5.75 -22.67 9.14
CA SER A 48 4.94 -23.70 8.48
C SER A 48 4.75 -23.51 6.97
N LEU A 49 5.07 -22.35 6.42
CA LEU A 49 4.86 -22.05 5.00
C LEU A 49 5.80 -22.90 4.13
N VAL A 50 5.22 -23.80 3.33
CA VAL A 50 5.94 -24.57 2.32
C VAL A 50 5.82 -23.85 0.98
N GLY A 51 6.95 -23.40 0.44
CA GLY A 51 6.96 -22.58 -0.77
C GLY A 51 6.61 -21.13 -0.45
N ASN A 52 5.75 -20.51 -1.27
CA ASN A 52 5.28 -19.14 -1.07
C ASN A 52 3.75 -19.08 -1.13
N ILE A 53 3.18 -17.98 -0.64
CA ILE A 53 1.76 -17.69 -0.85
C ILE A 53 1.53 -17.51 -2.36
N ASP A 54 0.57 -18.24 -2.89
CA ASP A 54 0.14 -18.17 -4.28
C ASP A 54 -0.99 -17.15 -4.42
N GLY A 55 -1.04 -16.43 -5.54
CA GLY A 55 -2.15 -15.53 -5.84
C GLY A 55 -1.74 -14.21 -6.50
N SER A 56 -2.70 -13.31 -6.59
CA SER A 56 -2.50 -11.97 -7.13
C SER A 56 -3.49 -10.96 -6.56
N ILE A 57 -3.16 -9.68 -6.74
CA ILE A 57 -4.10 -8.58 -6.61
C ILE A 57 -4.19 -7.89 -7.96
N ARG A 58 -5.40 -7.79 -8.50
CA ARG A 58 -5.70 -6.99 -9.69
C ARG A 58 -6.35 -5.68 -9.28
N ALA A 59 -5.91 -4.58 -9.88
CA ALA A 59 -6.38 -3.22 -9.66
C ALA A 59 -6.85 -2.63 -10.99
N GLN A 60 -8.13 -2.31 -11.09
CA GLN A 60 -8.74 -1.74 -12.29
C GLN A 60 -9.38 -0.38 -11.97
N SER A 61 -9.25 0.60 -12.86
CA SER A 61 -10.00 1.85 -12.72
C SER A 61 -11.50 1.54 -12.72
N ALA A 62 -12.22 2.04 -11.71
CA ALA A 62 -13.65 1.82 -11.61
C ALA A 62 -14.39 2.39 -12.82
N ALA A 63 -15.46 1.72 -13.25
CA ALA A 63 -16.19 2.07 -14.48
C ALA A 63 -16.81 3.48 -14.46
N ASP A 64 -17.15 3.99 -13.27
CA ASP A 64 -17.66 5.36 -13.08
C ASP A 64 -16.53 6.41 -12.88
N GLY A 65 -15.27 5.97 -12.98
CA GLY A 65 -14.08 6.78 -12.79
C GLY A 65 -13.73 7.08 -11.33
N LYS A 66 -14.42 6.47 -10.35
CA LYS A 66 -14.20 6.73 -8.93
C LYS A 66 -13.42 5.62 -8.24
N GLY A 67 -12.15 5.90 -8.01
CA GLY A 67 -11.26 4.97 -7.33
C GLY A 67 -10.87 3.77 -8.18
N VAL A 68 -10.56 2.68 -7.50
CA VAL A 68 -10.02 1.46 -8.06
C VAL A 68 -10.79 0.25 -7.55
N ASP A 69 -11.27 -0.57 -8.46
CA ASP A 69 -11.83 -1.87 -8.16
C ASP A 69 -10.68 -2.87 -8.02
N PHE A 70 -10.60 -3.49 -6.84
CA PHE A 70 -9.65 -4.53 -6.53
C PHE A 70 -10.32 -5.91 -6.60
N THR A 71 -9.60 -6.86 -7.20
CA THR A 71 -9.88 -8.29 -7.10
C THR A 71 -8.67 -8.94 -6.44
N VAL A 72 -8.88 -9.55 -5.27
CA VAL A 72 -7.83 -10.15 -4.45
C VAL A 72 -8.02 -11.65 -4.41
N SER A 73 -6.97 -12.43 -4.65
CA SER A 73 -6.99 -13.89 -4.51
C SER A 73 -5.67 -14.37 -3.91
N PHE A 74 -5.73 -15.04 -2.76
CA PHE A 74 -4.59 -15.68 -2.11
C PHE A 74 -4.90 -17.12 -1.73
N SER A 75 -3.90 -17.98 -1.82
CA SER A 75 -3.93 -19.36 -1.34
C SER A 75 -2.58 -19.80 -0.81
N ASN A 76 -2.53 -20.95 -0.14
CA ASN A 76 -1.30 -21.45 0.51
C ASN A 76 -0.82 -20.47 1.59
N LEU A 77 -1.75 -20.01 2.41
CA LEU A 77 -1.45 -19.11 3.52
C LEU A 77 -0.82 -19.94 4.67
N PRO A 78 0.09 -19.35 5.46
CA PRO A 78 0.60 -20.02 6.66
C PRO A 78 -0.55 -20.41 7.60
N GLU A 79 -0.44 -21.55 8.29
CA GLU A 79 -1.48 -22.00 9.24
C GLU A 79 -1.56 -21.07 10.48
N GLU A 80 -0.45 -20.40 10.81
CA GLU A 80 -0.30 -19.52 11.96
C GLU A 80 0.17 -18.10 11.60
N GLY A 81 0.04 -17.18 12.56
CA GLY A 81 0.53 -15.81 12.44
C GLY A 81 -0.41 -14.85 11.71
N GLY A 82 -1.60 -15.31 11.32
CA GLY A 82 -2.70 -14.45 10.87
C GLY A 82 -3.45 -13.73 12.02
N PRO A 83 -4.54 -12.98 11.73
CA PRO A 83 -4.99 -12.62 10.38
C PRO A 83 -3.90 -11.88 9.60
N PHE A 84 -3.74 -12.21 8.33
CA PHE A 84 -2.69 -11.63 7.50
C PHE A 84 -3.12 -10.25 7.00
N LEU A 85 -2.13 -9.38 6.85
CA LEU A 85 -2.31 -8.02 6.37
C LEU A 85 -1.72 -7.91 4.98
N TYR A 86 -2.25 -7.02 4.16
CA TYR A 86 -1.72 -6.68 2.86
C TYR A 86 -1.83 -5.17 2.65
N HIS A 87 -0.72 -4.57 2.22
CA HIS A 87 -0.60 -3.14 2.05
C HIS A 87 0.12 -2.79 0.77
N ILE A 88 -0.21 -1.64 0.19
CA ILE A 88 0.56 -1.04 -0.89
C ILE A 88 1.75 -0.29 -0.28
N HIS A 89 2.95 -0.55 -0.78
CA HIS A 89 4.19 0.01 -0.28
C HIS A 89 4.78 1.05 -1.23
N ASN A 90 5.58 1.98 -0.68
CA ASN A 90 6.08 3.18 -1.36
C ASN A 90 7.06 2.92 -2.51
N ALA A 91 7.76 1.80 -2.51
CA ALA A 91 8.70 1.44 -3.56
C ALA A 91 8.34 0.12 -4.24
N ALA A 92 8.85 -0.05 -5.46
CA ALA A 92 8.82 -1.32 -6.17
C ALA A 92 9.66 -2.37 -5.43
N VAL A 93 9.31 -3.64 -5.63
CA VAL A 93 10.15 -4.78 -5.31
C VAL A 93 11.34 -4.77 -6.28
N PRO A 94 12.59 -4.72 -5.77
CA PRO A 94 13.78 -4.83 -6.61
C PRO A 94 13.90 -6.22 -7.26
N SER A 95 14.77 -6.34 -8.25
CA SER A 95 14.99 -7.58 -9.03
C SER A 95 15.40 -8.80 -8.19
N ASP A 96 15.94 -8.60 -6.99
CA ASP A 96 16.32 -9.69 -6.07
C ASP A 96 15.14 -10.19 -5.20
N GLY A 97 13.94 -9.63 -5.35
CA GLY A 97 12.75 -10.03 -4.62
C GLY A 97 12.73 -9.58 -3.16
N ASN A 98 13.62 -8.68 -2.73
CA ASN A 98 13.71 -8.25 -1.34
C ASN A 98 12.53 -7.38 -0.93
N CYS A 99 11.54 -7.98 -0.27
CA CYS A 99 10.36 -7.27 0.22
C CYS A 99 10.66 -6.17 1.22
N THR A 100 11.83 -6.12 1.87
CA THR A 100 12.20 -5.02 2.79
C THR A 100 12.49 -3.72 2.04
N ALA A 101 12.96 -3.81 0.80
CA ALA A 101 13.32 -2.66 -0.03
C ALA A 101 12.09 -1.87 -0.55
N THR A 102 10.88 -2.40 -0.39
CA THR A 102 9.63 -1.70 -0.75
C THR A 102 9.30 -0.52 0.18
N LEU A 103 10.10 -0.30 1.24
CA LEU A 103 9.99 0.80 2.21
C LEU A 103 8.68 0.73 3.03
N SER A 104 8.16 1.87 3.47
CA SER A 104 6.92 1.99 4.25
C SER A 104 5.67 1.83 3.38
N HIS A 105 4.49 1.82 4.00
CA HIS A 105 3.21 1.90 3.28
C HIS A 105 3.14 3.18 2.43
N LEU A 106 2.34 3.13 1.36
CA LEU A 106 1.97 4.30 0.57
C LEU A 106 1.12 5.26 1.40
N ASP A 107 1.70 6.40 1.76
CA ASP A 107 1.09 7.38 2.66
C ASP A 107 1.46 8.82 2.28
N PRO A 108 1.02 9.30 1.10
CA PRO A 108 1.34 10.66 0.63
C PRO A 108 0.77 11.76 1.55
N PHE A 109 -0.24 11.42 2.36
CA PHE A 109 -0.96 12.35 3.23
C PHE A 109 -0.48 12.33 4.69
N ASN A 110 0.63 11.65 4.94
CA ASN A 110 1.32 11.58 6.24
C ASN A 110 0.40 11.14 7.39
N ARG A 111 -0.56 10.24 7.11
CA ARG A 111 -1.54 9.77 8.09
C ARG A 111 -0.85 9.00 9.22
N GLY A 112 0.13 8.17 8.89
CA GLY A 112 0.85 7.29 9.80
C GLY A 112 0.08 6.02 10.22
N GLU A 113 0.64 5.21 11.11
CA GLU A 113 0.00 3.96 11.56
C GLU A 113 -0.90 4.11 12.79
N LYS A 114 -0.79 5.22 13.52
CA LYS A 114 -1.47 5.42 14.81
C LYS A 114 -2.36 6.66 14.81
N PRO A 115 -3.63 6.56 15.25
CA PRO A 115 -4.33 5.32 15.65
C PRO A 115 -4.46 4.34 14.47
N PRO A 116 -4.81 3.05 14.67
CA PRO A 116 -5.07 2.12 13.55
C PRO A 116 -6.12 2.68 12.58
N CYS A 117 -6.13 2.21 11.32
CA CYS A 117 -7.16 2.63 10.36
C CYS A 117 -8.57 2.36 10.90
N ASN A 118 -9.45 3.33 10.71
CA ASN A 118 -10.87 3.21 11.00
C ASN A 118 -11.60 3.06 9.66
N PRO A 119 -12.13 1.88 9.30
CA PRO A 119 -12.80 1.68 8.02
C PRO A 119 -14.06 2.55 7.86
N SER A 120 -14.73 2.92 8.96
CA SER A 120 -15.86 3.84 8.93
C SER A 120 -15.47 5.30 8.65
N ALA A 121 -14.18 5.61 8.61
CA ALA A 121 -13.60 6.90 8.26
C ALA A 121 -12.35 6.67 7.37
N ALA A 122 -12.50 5.89 6.30
CA ALA A 122 -11.40 5.41 5.46
C ALA A 122 -10.54 6.53 4.84
N GLN A 123 -11.07 7.74 4.66
CA GLN A 123 -10.30 8.92 4.22
C GLN A 123 -9.19 9.31 5.21
N THR A 124 -9.32 8.87 6.47
CA THR A 124 -8.32 9.08 7.52
C THR A 124 -7.29 7.96 7.59
N CYS A 125 -7.25 7.03 6.62
CA CYS A 125 -6.30 5.91 6.58
C CYS A 125 -5.16 6.16 5.59
N GLN A 126 -4.05 5.43 5.73
CA GLN A 126 -2.99 5.48 4.71
C GLN A 126 -3.58 4.95 3.39
N ILE A 127 -3.19 5.54 2.27
CA ILE A 127 -3.65 5.08 0.94
C ILE A 127 -3.37 3.59 0.75
N GLY A 128 -2.18 3.14 1.17
CA GLY A 128 -1.76 1.75 1.08
C GLY A 128 -2.35 0.80 2.13
N ASP A 129 -3.10 1.27 3.13
CA ASP A 129 -3.65 0.39 4.18
C ASP A 129 -4.95 -0.30 3.72
N LEU A 130 -4.82 -1.24 2.76
CA LEU A 130 -5.96 -1.98 2.22
C LEU A 130 -6.61 -2.88 3.27
N SER A 131 -5.81 -3.60 4.07
CA SER A 131 -6.35 -4.44 5.15
C SER A 131 -7.10 -3.65 6.23
N GLY A 132 -6.66 -2.44 6.57
CA GLY A 132 -7.34 -1.57 7.50
C GLY A 132 -8.68 -1.05 6.97
N LYS A 133 -8.77 -0.77 5.67
CA LYS A 133 -9.98 -0.26 4.99
C LYS A 133 -10.99 -1.37 4.66
N HIS A 134 -10.52 -2.49 4.14
CA HIS A 134 -11.36 -3.51 3.47
C HIS A 134 -11.37 -4.86 4.18
N GLY A 135 -10.61 -5.01 5.26
CA GLY A 135 -10.56 -6.25 6.04
C GLY A 135 -9.27 -7.05 5.83
N LYS A 136 -8.98 -7.89 6.82
CA LYS A 136 -7.77 -8.73 6.89
C LYS A 136 -8.03 -10.08 6.24
N VAL A 137 -6.97 -10.77 5.86
CA VAL A 137 -7.03 -12.14 5.36
C VAL A 137 -7.19 -13.10 6.54
N THR A 138 -8.32 -13.80 6.60
CA THR A 138 -8.73 -14.65 7.74
C THR A 138 -8.99 -16.11 7.39
N GLN A 139 -8.93 -16.47 6.11
CA GLN A 139 -9.23 -17.80 5.58
C GLN A 139 -8.30 -18.15 4.42
N ASP A 140 -8.19 -19.44 4.10
CA ASP A 140 -7.45 -19.97 2.94
C ASP A 140 -8.36 -20.96 2.19
N PRO A 141 -8.66 -20.74 0.89
CA PRO A 141 -8.27 -19.56 0.09
C PRO A 141 -9.00 -18.30 0.53
N PHE A 142 -8.42 -17.15 0.24
CA PHE A 142 -9.01 -15.83 0.44
C PHE A 142 -9.29 -15.17 -0.90
N GLU A 143 -10.55 -14.79 -1.11
CA GLU A 143 -11.00 -14.06 -2.30
C GLU A 143 -11.89 -12.91 -1.87
N GLU A 144 -11.62 -11.72 -2.40
CA GLU A 144 -12.41 -10.51 -2.12
C GLU A 144 -12.45 -9.60 -3.34
N GLU A 145 -13.56 -8.87 -3.47
CA GLU A 145 -13.72 -7.78 -4.43
C GLU A 145 -14.27 -6.55 -3.74
N TYR A 146 -13.64 -5.40 -3.96
CA TYR A 146 -14.09 -4.13 -3.38
C TYR A 146 -13.59 -2.94 -4.19
N ASN A 147 -14.26 -1.81 -4.02
CA ASN A 147 -13.81 -0.52 -4.54
C ASN A 147 -13.05 0.25 -3.45
N ASP A 148 -11.89 0.80 -3.80
CA ASP A 148 -11.17 1.77 -2.98
C ASP A 148 -11.25 3.16 -3.61
N PRO A 149 -11.98 4.13 -3.02
CA PRO A 149 -12.17 5.44 -3.62
C PRO A 149 -10.95 6.35 -3.50
N PHE A 150 -9.89 5.96 -2.78
CA PHE A 150 -8.74 6.81 -2.50
C PHE A 150 -7.48 6.41 -3.29
N VAL A 151 -7.40 5.17 -3.75
CA VAL A 151 -6.30 4.69 -4.60
C VAL A 151 -6.48 5.20 -6.04
N SER A 152 -5.36 5.50 -6.72
CA SER A 152 -5.38 5.93 -8.13
C SER A 152 -4.46 5.09 -9.03
N LEU A 153 -4.87 4.97 -10.30
CA LEU A 153 -4.07 4.43 -11.41
C LEU A 153 -3.62 5.52 -12.40
N SER A 154 -3.88 6.79 -12.11
CA SER A 154 -3.38 7.95 -12.86
C SER A 154 -1.99 8.34 -12.37
N ALA A 155 -0.99 8.35 -13.25
CA ALA A 155 0.41 8.66 -12.90
C ALA A 155 0.64 10.10 -12.40
N ASN A 156 -0.35 10.99 -12.53
CA ASN A 156 -0.26 12.37 -12.06
C ASN A 156 -0.76 12.53 -10.61
N ASP A 157 -1.36 11.48 -10.04
CA ASP A 157 -1.96 11.54 -8.72
C ASP A 157 -0.95 11.08 -7.66
N GLU A 158 -0.94 11.71 -6.49
CA GLU A 158 -0.06 11.32 -5.39
C GLU A 158 -0.37 9.90 -4.87
N GLN A 159 -1.62 9.45 -5.05
CA GLN A 159 -2.10 8.12 -4.70
C GLN A 159 -1.77 7.05 -5.76
N PHE A 160 -0.97 7.37 -6.78
CA PHE A 160 -0.65 6.45 -7.88
C PHE A 160 0.11 5.20 -7.43
N ILE A 161 -0.46 4.03 -7.77
CA ILE A 161 0.10 2.71 -7.38
C ILE A 161 0.83 1.97 -8.50
N GLY A 162 0.77 2.43 -9.75
CA GLY A 162 1.27 1.66 -10.90
C GLY A 162 2.79 1.52 -10.99
N ASN A 163 3.55 2.13 -10.08
CA ASN A 163 4.99 1.91 -9.89
C ASN A 163 5.34 1.49 -8.45
N LYS A 164 4.35 0.95 -7.74
CA LYS A 164 4.43 0.52 -6.33
C LYS A 164 4.35 -0.99 -6.25
N SER A 165 4.42 -1.48 -5.02
CA SER A 165 4.32 -2.90 -4.72
C SER A 165 3.19 -3.18 -3.74
N ILE A 166 2.69 -4.41 -3.74
CA ILE A 166 1.92 -4.98 -2.64
C ILE A 166 2.87 -5.82 -1.76
N VAL A 167 2.66 -5.79 -0.44
CA VAL A 167 3.33 -6.67 0.51
C VAL A 167 2.29 -7.36 1.38
N LEU A 168 2.39 -8.68 1.51
CA LEU A 168 1.65 -9.47 2.49
C LEU A 168 2.47 -9.63 3.77
N HIS A 169 1.81 -9.54 4.91
CA HIS A 169 2.41 -9.62 6.22
C HIS A 169 1.65 -10.57 7.14
N PHE A 170 2.38 -11.15 8.09
CA PHE A 170 1.79 -11.68 9.30
C PHE A 170 1.08 -10.58 10.10
N GLY A 171 0.18 -10.95 11.02
CA GLY A 171 -0.50 -10.02 11.92
C GLY A 171 0.47 -9.20 12.81
N ASN A 172 1.71 -9.69 12.99
CA ASN A 172 2.78 -8.97 13.67
C ASN A 172 3.58 -7.99 12.76
N ARG A 173 3.13 -7.79 11.51
CA ARG A 173 3.74 -6.96 10.44
C ARG A 173 5.01 -7.52 9.79
N THR A 174 5.45 -8.73 10.13
CA THR A 174 6.56 -9.38 9.40
C THR A 174 6.16 -9.62 7.95
N ARG A 175 6.99 -9.18 6.99
CA ARG A 175 6.75 -9.34 5.55
C ARG A 175 6.93 -10.80 5.14
N ILE A 176 5.98 -11.33 4.37
CA ILE A 176 5.97 -12.74 3.91
C ILE A 176 6.37 -12.81 2.44
N THR A 177 5.70 -12.01 1.60
CA THR A 177 5.86 -11.98 0.16
C THR A 177 5.43 -10.60 -0.37
N CYS A 178 5.83 -10.28 -1.60
CA CYS A 178 5.55 -9.01 -2.23
C CYS A 178 5.61 -9.12 -3.76
N ALA A 179 4.94 -8.20 -4.44
CA ALA A 179 4.94 -8.12 -5.90
C ALA A 179 4.74 -6.68 -6.39
N ASN A 180 5.27 -6.36 -7.56
CA ASN A 180 5.03 -5.08 -8.23
C ASN A 180 3.66 -5.02 -8.87
N PHE A 181 3.00 -3.87 -8.84
CA PHE A 181 1.87 -3.61 -9.73
C PHE A 181 2.39 -3.39 -11.15
N VAL A 182 2.07 -4.31 -12.05
CA VAL A 182 2.50 -4.27 -13.45
C VAL A 182 1.29 -3.98 -14.31
N LYS A 183 1.41 -3.00 -15.22
CA LYS A 183 0.31 -2.64 -16.12
C LYS A 183 0.00 -3.84 -17.04
N GLU A 184 -1.26 -4.23 -17.13
CA GLU A 184 -1.66 -5.29 -18.08
C GLU A 184 -1.23 -4.91 -19.51
N GLY A 185 -0.68 -5.88 -20.24
CA GLY A 185 -0.11 -5.67 -21.57
C GLY A 185 1.30 -5.09 -21.59
N VAL A 186 1.94 -4.85 -20.43
CA VAL A 186 3.36 -4.45 -20.30
C VAL A 186 4.10 -5.51 -19.48
N ALA A 187 5.31 -5.89 -19.89
CA ALA A 187 6.14 -6.84 -19.14
C ALA A 187 6.74 -6.19 -17.88
N ASP A 188 6.83 -6.94 -16.77
CA ASP A 188 7.52 -6.49 -15.55
C ASP A 188 9.02 -6.34 -15.82
N THR A 189 9.55 -5.13 -15.63
CA THR A 189 10.98 -4.84 -15.86
C THR A 189 11.81 -4.78 -14.58
N GLY A 190 11.22 -4.93 -13.40
CA GLY A 190 11.94 -5.07 -12.12
C GLY A 190 13.03 -4.01 -11.85
N LEU A 191 12.79 -2.76 -12.26
CA LEU A 191 13.79 -1.67 -12.26
C LEU A 191 14.23 -1.24 -10.86
#